data_AF-A0A937DNE8-F1
#
_entry.id   AF-A0A937DNE8-F1
#
_cell.length_a   1.000
_cell.length_b   1.000
_cell.length_c   1.000
_cell.angle_alpha   90.00
_cell.angle_beta   90.00
_cell.angle_gamma   90.00
#
_symmetry.space_group_name_H-M   'P 1'
#
loop_
_entity.id
_entity.type
_entity.pdbx_description
1 polymer ?
#
loop_
_entity_poly.entity_id
_entity_poly.type
_entity_poly.pdbx_seq_one_letter_code
_entity_poly.pdbx_strand_id
1 'polypeptide(L)'
;MGEGKQDGENMKFGPGSSGGGGSAPRRAPISGEVEPGSRGRSLRRGGDIEDDGGPSAEDIERFSHATRKCPNCKKEVFDDVDVCYHCGEAITSRSKGPKPLFVVIIVLMILGFLLTSVGRFF
;
A
#
# COMPACT_ATOMS: atom_id res chain seq x y z
N MET A 1 19.55 -66.33 -5.24
CA MET A 1 18.72 -66.51 -6.45
C MET A 1 17.45 -65.71 -6.23
N GLY A 2 17.17 -64.74 -7.11
CA GLY A 2 16.04 -63.83 -6.96
C GLY A 2 16.34 -62.48 -7.58
N GLU A 3 16.41 -62.45 -8.91
CA GLU A 3 16.43 -61.24 -9.73
C GLU A 3 15.08 -60.50 -9.64
N GLY A 4 15.11 -59.17 -9.71
CA GLY A 4 13.92 -58.31 -9.81
C GLY A 4 14.33 -56.85 -10.03
N LYS A 5 14.54 -56.34 -11.25
CA LYS A 5 13.57 -56.05 -12.33
C LYS A 5 12.91 -54.66 -12.11
N GLN A 6 13.14 -53.76 -13.10
CA GLN A 6 12.18 -52.77 -13.63
C GLN A 6 11.92 -51.51 -12.76
N ASP A 7 11.73 -50.25 -13.18
CA ASP A 7 11.49 -49.49 -14.44
C ASP A 7 11.84 -48.01 -14.12
N GLY A 8 12.22 -47.09 -15.00
CA GLY A 8 11.60 -46.79 -16.29
C GLY A 8 10.46 -45.75 -16.22
N GLU A 9 10.53 -44.70 -15.38
CA GLU A 9 9.54 -43.59 -15.41
C GLU A 9 10.13 -42.22 -15.81
N ASN A 10 10.16 -42.02 -17.11
CA ASN A 10 9.55 -40.89 -17.83
C ASN A 10 8.99 -39.73 -16.96
N MET A 11 9.80 -38.72 -16.67
CA MET A 11 9.29 -37.42 -16.21
C MET A 11 9.31 -36.41 -17.35
N LYS A 12 8.14 -36.28 -17.99
CA LYS A 12 7.86 -35.37 -19.09
C LYS A 12 6.66 -34.51 -18.74
N PHE A 13 6.89 -33.34 -18.15
CA PHE A 13 5.97 -32.19 -18.02
C PHE A 13 6.87 -30.97 -17.76
N GLY A 14 6.85 -29.82 -18.42
CA GLY A 14 5.97 -29.12 -19.36
C GLY A 14 6.38 -27.62 -19.26
N PRO A 15 6.07 -26.74 -20.21
CA PRO A 15 6.47 -25.33 -20.14
C PRO A 15 5.76 -24.61 -18.98
N GLY A 16 6.54 -24.20 -17.97
CA GLY A 16 6.07 -23.44 -16.81
C GLY A 16 5.66 -22.02 -17.19
N SER A 17 4.40 -21.90 -17.54
CA SER A 17 3.54 -20.71 -17.57
C SER A 17 4.07 -19.47 -16.83
N SER A 18 4.42 -18.46 -17.61
CA SER A 18 4.41 -17.05 -17.23
C SER A 18 2.98 -16.62 -16.85
N GLY A 19 2.64 -16.75 -15.57
CA GLY A 19 1.38 -16.28 -14.99
C GLY A 19 1.60 -15.01 -14.19
N GLY A 20 1.30 -13.84 -14.79
CA GLY A 20 1.09 -12.61 -14.05
C GLY A 20 -0.08 -12.78 -13.10
N GLY A 21 0.17 -12.63 -11.81
CA GLY A 21 -0.85 -12.72 -10.75
C GLY A 21 -0.83 -11.43 -9.95
N GLY A 22 -1.85 -10.60 -10.14
CA GLY A 22 -2.05 -9.37 -9.39
C GLY A 22 -2.01 -9.61 -7.88
N SER A 23 -1.47 -8.62 -7.17
CA SER A 23 -1.30 -8.58 -5.72
C SER A 23 -2.66 -8.55 -5.01
N ALA A 24 -3.31 -9.70 -4.88
CA ALA A 24 -4.29 -9.90 -3.82
C ALA A 24 -3.53 -9.89 -2.47
N PRO A 25 -3.95 -9.10 -1.47
CA PRO A 25 -3.31 -9.14 -0.16
C PRO A 25 -3.49 -10.53 0.44
N ARG A 26 -2.37 -11.25 0.63
CA ARG A 26 -2.36 -12.55 1.29
C ARG A 26 -2.83 -12.35 2.74
N ARG A 27 -4.03 -12.83 3.07
CA ARG A 27 -4.46 -12.97 4.48
C ARG A 27 -3.66 -14.12 5.10
N ALA A 28 -2.85 -13.80 6.10
CA ALA A 28 -2.20 -14.83 6.91
C ALA A 28 -3.27 -15.65 7.68
N PRO A 29 -3.05 -16.95 7.88
CA PRO A 29 -3.91 -17.76 8.73
C PRO A 29 -3.91 -17.23 10.16
N ILE A 30 -5.10 -17.15 10.75
CA ILE A 30 -5.38 -16.55 12.08
C ILE A 30 -4.86 -17.40 13.26
N SER A 31 -4.53 -18.66 13.02
CA SER A 31 -3.95 -19.54 14.03
C SER A 31 -3.13 -20.64 13.37
N GLY A 32 -1.83 -20.63 13.62
CA GLY A 32 -0.85 -21.63 13.20
C GLY A 32 0.51 -21.24 13.76
N GLU A 33 1.29 -22.23 14.19
CA GLU A 33 2.67 -21.99 14.61
C GLU A 33 3.49 -21.60 13.38
N VAL A 34 4.18 -20.46 13.46
CA VAL A 34 4.98 -19.94 12.36
C VAL A 34 6.29 -20.73 12.33
N GLU A 35 6.40 -21.71 11.44
CA GLU A 35 7.70 -22.33 11.19
C GLU A 35 8.66 -21.26 10.62
N PRO A 36 9.80 -20.99 11.28
CA PRO A 36 10.81 -20.11 10.72
C PRO A 36 11.31 -20.76 9.43
N GLY A 37 10.97 -20.14 8.30
CA GLY A 37 11.39 -20.62 6.98
C GLY A 37 12.90 -20.76 6.93
N SER A 38 13.37 -22.00 6.99
CA SER A 38 14.78 -22.35 6.92
C SER A 38 15.30 -22.02 5.52
N ARG A 39 15.70 -20.76 5.34
CA ARG A 39 16.40 -20.31 4.14
C ARG A 39 17.78 -20.93 4.18
N GLY A 40 17.89 -22.13 3.60
CA GLY A 40 19.15 -22.73 3.20
C GLY A 40 19.84 -21.84 2.17
N ARG A 41 20.54 -20.80 2.64
CA ARG A 41 21.45 -19.99 1.84
C ARG A 41 22.84 -20.29 2.36
N SER A 42 23.49 -21.21 1.65
CA SER A 42 24.90 -21.55 1.77
C SER A 42 25.73 -20.28 1.99
N LEU A 43 26.39 -20.23 3.15
CA LEU A 43 27.44 -19.28 3.52
C LEU A 43 28.50 -19.20 2.43
N ARG A 44 28.39 -18.24 1.52
CA ARG A 44 29.53 -17.73 0.77
C ARG A 44 29.37 -16.24 0.51
N ARG A 45 30.45 -15.54 0.86
CA ARG A 45 30.80 -14.15 0.55
C ARG A 45 30.23 -13.15 1.57
N GLY A 46 31.14 -12.68 2.41
CA GLY A 46 30.90 -11.63 3.39
C GLY A 46 30.18 -10.46 2.74
N GLY A 47 28.99 -10.16 3.27
CA GLY A 47 28.33 -8.90 3.06
C GLY A 47 28.84 -7.98 4.14
N ASP A 48 29.51 -6.92 3.72
CA ASP A 48 29.64 -5.71 4.51
C ASP A 48 28.23 -5.39 5.00
N ILE A 49 28.04 -5.43 6.33
CA ILE A 49 26.85 -4.88 6.95
C ILE A 49 27.01 -3.39 6.75
N GLU A 50 26.57 -2.90 5.58
CA GLU A 50 26.28 -1.49 5.39
C GLU A 50 25.37 -1.13 6.56
N ASP A 51 25.86 -0.22 7.40
CA ASP A 51 25.13 0.36 8.50
C ASP A 51 23.73 0.67 7.96
N ASP A 52 22.71 -0.10 8.37
CA ASP A 52 21.30 0.11 8.04
C ASP A 52 20.91 1.41 8.75
N GLY A 53 21.45 2.51 8.24
CA GLY A 53 21.27 3.87 8.69
C GLY A 53 19.80 4.16 8.54
N GLY A 54 19.05 3.83 9.58
CA GLY A 54 17.64 4.14 9.69
C GLY A 54 17.43 5.63 9.40
N PRO A 55 16.18 6.01 9.10
CA PRO A 55 15.86 7.42 8.85
C PRO A 55 16.46 8.28 9.96
N SER A 56 17.09 9.39 9.57
CA SER A 56 17.74 10.26 10.53
C SER A 56 16.70 10.77 11.53
N ALA A 57 17.13 11.15 12.74
CA ALA A 57 16.20 11.65 13.75
C ALA A 57 15.41 12.86 13.24
N GLU A 58 16.02 13.69 12.39
CA GLU A 58 15.37 14.83 11.76
C GLU A 58 14.28 14.41 10.75
N ASP A 59 14.50 13.33 10.00
CA ASP A 59 13.49 12.77 9.10
C ASP A 59 12.29 12.21 9.88
N ILE A 60 12.54 11.51 10.99
CA ILE A 60 11.48 10.97 11.85
C ILE A 60 10.61 12.12 12.38
N GLU A 61 11.20 13.20 12.90
CA GLU A 61 10.45 14.35 13.39
C GLU A 61 9.62 15.01 12.28
N ARG A 62 10.23 15.26 11.11
CA ARG A 62 9.54 15.88 9.97
C ARG A 62 8.31 15.08 9.50
N PHE A 63 8.38 13.76 9.52
CA PHE A 63 7.29 12.89 9.04
C PHE A 63 6.37 12.37 10.17
N SER A 64 6.72 12.55 11.44
CA SER A 64 5.89 12.15 12.59
C SER A 64 4.59 12.96 12.74
N HIS A 65 4.52 14.13 12.11
CA HIS A 65 3.41 15.08 12.26
C HIS A 65 2.16 14.80 11.40
N ALA A 66 2.14 13.71 10.62
CA ALA A 66 0.96 13.28 9.86
C ALA A 66 -0.06 12.49 10.72
N THR A 67 -0.21 12.89 11.98
CA THR A 67 -1.18 12.28 12.91
C THR A 67 -2.15 13.35 13.42
N ARG A 68 -3.41 12.96 13.57
CA ARG A 68 -4.51 13.73 14.15
C ARG A 68 -5.03 13.03 15.41
N LYS A 69 -5.57 13.80 16.36
CA LYS A 69 -6.23 13.22 17.52
C LYS A 69 -7.63 12.75 17.18
N CYS A 70 -7.97 11.52 17.57
CA CYS A 70 -9.34 11.03 17.45
C CYS A 70 -10.30 11.90 18.28
N PRO A 71 -11.42 12.38 17.72
CA PRO A 71 -12.39 13.19 18.48
C PRO A 71 -13.08 12.40 19.59
N ASN A 72 -13.14 11.07 19.48
CA ASN A 72 -13.79 10.21 20.47
C ASN A 72 -12.81 9.79 21.59
N CYS A 73 -11.71 9.10 21.24
CA CYS A 73 -10.79 8.55 22.24
C CYS A 73 -9.53 9.40 22.54
N LYS A 74 -9.34 10.54 21.83
CA LYS A 74 -8.21 11.48 21.98
C LYS A 74 -6.81 10.90 21.75
N LYS A 75 -6.71 9.64 21.31
CA LYS A 75 -5.45 9.02 20.91
C LYS A 75 -4.98 9.56 19.56
N GLU A 76 -3.67 9.49 19.34
CA GLU A 76 -3.04 9.85 18.07
C GLU A 76 -3.37 8.79 17.03
N VAL A 77 -3.85 9.24 15.88
CA VAL A 77 -4.24 8.41 14.75
C VAL A 77 -3.71 9.03 13.48
N PHE A 78 -3.36 8.24 12.48
CA PHE A 78 -2.97 8.81 11.18
C PHE A 78 -4.14 9.58 10.54
N ASP A 79 -3.85 10.61 9.76
CA ASP A 79 -4.88 11.45 9.15
C ASP A 79 -5.50 10.87 7.88
N ASP A 80 -4.88 9.83 7.32
CA ASP A 80 -5.29 9.07 6.14
C ASP A 80 -6.27 7.92 6.43
N VAL A 81 -6.50 7.56 7.70
CA VAL A 81 -7.45 6.50 8.06
C VAL A 81 -8.87 7.02 8.29
N ASP A 82 -9.84 6.34 7.68
CA ASP A 82 -11.27 6.64 7.81
C ASP A 82 -11.85 6.19 9.17
N VAL A 83 -11.23 5.19 9.80
CA VAL A 83 -11.71 4.56 11.05
C VAL A 83 -10.58 4.52 12.07
N CYS A 84 -10.90 4.88 13.31
CA CYS A 84 -9.92 4.84 14.39
C CYS A 84 -9.62 3.40 14.82
N TYR A 85 -8.36 2.98 14.73
CA TYR A 85 -7.92 1.65 15.20
C TYR A 85 -7.96 1.45 16.73
N HIS A 86 -8.21 2.51 17.51
CA HIS A 86 -8.33 2.41 18.96
C HIS A 86 -9.76 2.25 19.47
N CYS A 87 -10.75 2.91 18.84
CA CYS A 87 -12.13 2.90 19.29
C CYS A 87 -13.14 2.40 18.25
N GLY A 88 -12.71 2.17 17.00
CA GLY A 88 -13.57 1.69 15.92
C GLY A 88 -14.52 2.75 15.34
N GLU A 89 -14.43 4.01 15.78
CA GLU A 89 -15.30 5.09 15.32
C GLU A 89 -14.78 5.70 14.01
N ALA A 90 -15.71 6.08 13.12
CA ALA A 90 -15.37 6.76 11.88
C ALA A 90 -14.80 8.16 12.17
N ILE A 91 -13.56 8.40 11.78
CA ILE A 91 -12.92 9.70 11.89
C ILE A 91 -13.27 10.49 10.64
N THR A 92 -14.49 11.03 10.61
CA THR A 92 -14.96 11.87 9.51
C THR A 92 -14.04 13.09 9.39
N SER A 93 -13.00 13.00 8.57
CA SER A 93 -12.32 14.17 8.04
C SER A 93 -13.37 14.85 7.21
N ARG A 94 -13.97 15.90 7.77
CA ARG A 94 -14.70 16.88 6.98
C ARG A 94 -13.81 17.22 5.82
N SER A 95 -14.15 16.71 4.65
CA SER A 95 -13.40 16.85 3.42
C SER A 95 -12.96 18.30 3.34
N LYS A 96 -11.65 18.55 3.24
CA LYS A 96 -11.15 19.79 2.63
C LYS A 96 -11.62 19.73 1.17
N GLY A 97 -12.92 19.91 0.96
CA GLY A 97 -13.45 20.24 -0.35
C GLY A 97 -12.75 21.50 -0.84
N PRO A 98 -12.74 21.75 -2.15
CA PRO A 98 -12.23 23.01 -2.67
C PRO A 98 -12.86 24.14 -1.85
N LYS A 99 -12.01 25.03 -1.32
CA LYS A 99 -12.47 26.20 -0.55
C LYS A 99 -13.60 26.86 -1.35
N PRO A 100 -14.68 27.35 -0.72
CA PRO A 100 -15.82 27.92 -1.45
C PRO A 100 -15.40 29.02 -2.45
N LEU A 101 -14.27 29.69 -2.19
CA LEU A 101 -13.65 30.65 -3.08
C LEU A 101 -13.17 30.05 -4.43
N PHE A 102 -12.62 28.84 -4.45
CA PHE A 102 -12.24 28.15 -5.69
C PHE A 102 -13.47 27.81 -6.54
N VAL A 103 -14.57 27.42 -5.91
CA VAL A 103 -15.84 27.12 -6.60
C VAL A 103 -16.38 28.38 -7.27
N VAL A 104 -16.37 29.53 -6.58
CA VAL A 104 -16.81 30.82 -7.14
C VAL A 104 -15.96 31.23 -8.35
N ILE A 105 -14.63 31.07 -8.28
CA ILE A 105 -13.73 31.39 -9.40
C ILE A 105 -14.04 30.53 -10.61
N ILE A 106 -14.22 29.21 -10.43
CA ILE A 106 -14.53 28.28 -11.54
C ILE A 106 -15.86 28.67 -12.19
N VAL A 107 -16.89 28.95 -11.41
CA VAL A 107 -18.20 29.38 -11.92
C VAL A 107 -18.09 30.68 -12.73
N LEU A 108 -17.35 31.68 -12.22
CA LEU A 108 -17.13 32.95 -12.93
C LEU A 108 -16.38 32.76 -14.25
N MET A 109 -15.36 31.89 -14.26
CA MET A 109 -14.60 31.55 -15.46
C MET A 109 -15.49 30.91 -16.52
N ILE A 110 -16.33 29.95 -16.14
CA ILE A 110 -17.26 29.28 -17.06
C ILE A 110 -18.29 30.28 -17.60
N LEU A 111 -18.88 31.11 -16.73
CA LEU A 111 -19.88 32.11 -17.15
C LEU A 111 -19.26 33.16 -18.10
N GLY A 112 -18.08 33.68 -17.75
CA GLY A 112 -17.35 34.61 -18.59
C GLY A 112 -16.99 34.01 -19.94
N PHE A 113 -16.51 32.76 -19.96
CA PHE A 113 -16.17 32.06 -21.19
C PHE A 113 -17.41 31.85 -22.08
N LEU A 114 -18.54 31.43 -21.51
CA LEU A 114 -19.80 31.25 -22.24
C LEU A 114 -20.32 32.56 -22.83
N LEU A 115 -20.31 33.65 -22.05
CA LEU A 115 -20.75 34.97 -22.53
C LEU A 115 -19.84 35.50 -23.65
N THR A 116 -18.53 35.32 -23.51
CA THR A 116 -17.54 35.78 -24.51
C THR A 116 -17.61 34.95 -25.79
N SER A 117 -17.81 33.64 -25.67
CA SER A 117 -17.91 32.73 -26.82
C SER A 117 -19.22 32.95 -27.58
N VAL A 118 -20.35 33.04 -26.89
CA VAL A 118 -21.66 33.32 -27.53
C VAL A 118 -21.69 34.73 -28.13
N GLY A 119 -21.17 35.74 -27.43
CA GLY A 119 -21.11 37.12 -27.92
C GLY A 119 -20.11 37.36 -29.07
N ARG A 120 -19.14 36.45 -29.30
CA ARG A 120 -18.30 36.46 -30.52
C ARG A 120 -18.90 35.66 -31.66
N PHE A 121 -19.89 34.82 -31.39
CA PHE A 121 -20.51 33.94 -32.39
C PHE A 121 -21.76 34.56 -33.03
N PHE A 122 -22.37 35.54 -32.38
CA PHE A 122 -23.50 36.35 -32.85
C PHE A 122 -23.02 37.70 -33.36
#